data_AF-A0A940H7Z7-F1
#
_entry.id   AF-A0A940H7Z7-F1
#
_cell.length_a   1.000
_cell.length_b   1.000
_cell.length_c   1.000
_cell.angle_alpha   90.00
_cell.angle_beta   90.00
_cell.angle_gamma   90.00
#
_symmetry.space_group_name_H-M   'P 1'
#
loop_
_entity.id
_entity.type
_entity.pdbx_description
1 polymer ?
#
loop_
_entity_poly.entity_id
_entity_poly.type
_entity_poly.pdbx_seq_one_letter_code
_entity_poly.pdbx_strand_id
1 'polypeptide(L)'
;MTAHIRPGIRGSVIAASVLAMGLGLAGCAGATTAPHGGDKPSDEPTATVAGCTEAAGIDAVVMAQLAGEPTDDGMLAVAAAYAAAGDALHGGPAEAHDAAHAAADAITQAVEDGAGPAVFEDPAYVQAATALGEFVFEDCDFESLAVTAQDFEFLGLPDEIAAGTAVVQLTNKGENPHVIEISRIPDAATAVEDVIADPGAAMEGGLIEMVAGGAFTEPGTQGYLTVELTPGRYLVTCMMPDSENVPHAMHGMYRELTVA
;
A
#
# COMPACT_ATOMS: atom_id res chain seq x y z
N MET A 1 4.95 -49.33 32.37
CA MET A 1 4.30 -48.54 31.30
C MET A 1 4.62 -47.09 31.58
N THR A 2 5.68 -46.58 30.95
CA THR A 2 6.25 -45.25 31.21
C THR A 2 6.07 -44.45 29.92
N ALA A 3 5.22 -43.42 29.95
CA ALA A 3 4.94 -42.57 28.80
C ALA A 3 5.99 -41.45 28.70
N HIS A 4 6.72 -41.41 27.59
CA HIS A 4 7.61 -40.30 27.24
C HIS A 4 6.79 -39.17 26.61
N ILE A 5 6.74 -38.01 27.28
CA ILE A 5 6.23 -36.76 26.75
C ILE A 5 7.39 -36.09 25.98
N ARG A 6 7.19 -35.79 24.69
CA ARG A 6 8.09 -34.95 23.89
C ARG A 6 7.76 -33.47 24.13
N PRO A 7 8.75 -32.58 24.31
CA PRO A 7 8.50 -31.15 24.45
C PRO A 7 8.22 -30.52 23.08
N GLY A 8 7.23 -29.62 23.04
CA GLY A 8 6.83 -28.88 21.85
C GLY A 8 7.89 -27.89 21.38
N ILE A 9 8.00 -27.78 20.05
CA ILE A 9 8.81 -26.80 19.35
C ILE A 9 8.10 -25.44 19.52
N ARG A 10 8.76 -24.51 20.20
CA ARG A 10 8.37 -23.10 20.22
C ARG A 10 8.70 -22.51 18.85
N GLY A 11 7.70 -22.11 18.08
CA GLY A 11 7.88 -21.30 16.89
C GLY A 11 8.41 -19.93 17.31
N SER A 12 9.58 -19.56 16.80
CA SER A 12 10.12 -18.22 16.95
C SER A 12 9.39 -17.30 15.98
N VAL A 13 8.67 -16.32 16.52
CA VAL A 13 8.13 -15.18 15.78
C VAL A 13 9.32 -14.32 15.35
N ILE A 14 9.47 -14.09 14.04
CA ILE A 14 10.45 -13.17 13.48
C ILE A 14 9.82 -11.78 13.59
N ALA A 15 10.31 -10.97 14.54
CA ALA A 15 9.95 -9.57 14.64
C ALA A 15 10.80 -8.77 13.65
N ALA A 16 10.18 -8.15 12.64
CA ALA A 16 10.81 -7.13 11.83
C ALA A 16 10.91 -5.84 12.67
N SER A 17 12.13 -5.43 12.99
CA SER A 17 12.41 -4.25 13.80
C SER A 17 12.41 -3.00 12.92
N VAL A 18 11.48 -2.08 13.13
CA VAL A 18 11.42 -0.78 12.45
C VAL A 18 11.89 0.30 13.42
N LEU A 19 13.05 0.91 13.13
CA LEU A 19 13.69 1.91 13.97
C LEU A 19 13.08 3.30 13.68
N ALA A 20 12.25 3.80 14.59
CA ALA A 20 11.58 5.09 14.47
C ALA A 20 12.54 6.29 14.63
N MET A 21 12.34 7.38 13.86
CA MET A 21 12.72 8.74 14.30
C MET A 21 12.05 9.91 13.56
N GLY A 22 11.41 10.76 14.38
CA GLY A 22 11.14 12.21 14.31
C GLY A 22 11.18 12.99 13.00
N LEU A 23 10.01 13.52 12.61
CA LEU A 23 9.84 14.58 11.60
C LEU A 23 9.71 15.98 12.24
N GLY A 24 10.43 16.95 11.68
CA GLY A 24 10.24 18.39 11.90
C GLY A 24 9.39 19.00 10.79
N LEU A 25 8.39 19.80 11.18
CA LEU A 25 7.49 20.56 10.31
C LEU A 25 8.19 21.73 9.60
N ALA A 26 7.82 21.98 8.34
CA ALA A 26 7.17 23.22 7.85
C ALA A 26 7.51 23.55 6.38
N GLY A 27 6.50 24.06 5.65
CA GLY A 27 6.74 25.10 4.64
C GLY A 27 5.91 25.03 3.36
N CYS A 28 4.90 25.90 3.25
CA CYS A 28 3.97 26.05 2.12
C CYS A 28 4.57 26.68 0.84
N ALA A 29 3.93 26.40 -0.30
CA ALA A 29 3.23 27.35 -1.20
C ALA A 29 3.61 27.29 -2.71
N GLY A 30 2.58 27.35 -3.56
CA GLY A 30 2.65 28.00 -4.88
C GLY A 30 1.98 27.27 -6.05
N ALA A 31 0.65 27.38 -6.17
CA ALA A 31 -0.11 26.88 -7.31
C ALA A 31 0.02 27.78 -8.56
N THR A 32 -0.01 27.18 -9.75
CA THR A 32 -0.47 27.81 -11.01
C THR A 32 -1.08 26.73 -11.90
N THR A 33 -2.33 26.92 -12.27
CA THR A 33 -3.13 26.03 -13.12
C THR A 33 -3.08 26.47 -14.59
N ALA A 34 -3.10 25.50 -15.50
CA ALA A 34 -3.49 25.67 -16.90
C ALA A 34 -4.36 24.48 -17.34
N PRO A 35 -5.34 24.67 -18.25
CA PRO A 35 -6.50 23.77 -18.37
C PRO A 35 -6.40 22.84 -19.59
N HIS A 36 -6.69 21.56 -19.40
CA HIS A 36 -7.11 20.60 -20.43
C HIS A 36 -8.13 19.68 -19.72
N GLY A 37 -9.35 19.42 -20.16
CA GLY A 37 -9.98 19.55 -21.46
C GLY A 37 -10.75 18.25 -21.74
N GLY A 38 -11.92 18.06 -21.11
CA GLY A 38 -12.79 16.92 -21.41
C GLY A 38 -13.81 16.50 -20.35
N ASP A 39 -14.48 17.42 -19.64
CA ASP A 39 -15.51 17.03 -18.66
C ASP A 39 -16.75 16.42 -19.35
N LYS A 40 -17.01 15.15 -19.03
CA LYS A 40 -18.35 14.59 -19.03
C LYS A 40 -18.96 14.96 -17.67
N PRO A 41 -20.18 15.53 -17.59
CA PRO A 41 -20.76 15.83 -16.28
C PRO A 41 -21.07 14.51 -15.57
N SER A 42 -20.28 14.18 -14.55
CA SER A 42 -20.59 13.12 -13.59
C SER A 42 -21.57 13.69 -12.58
N ASP A 43 -22.86 13.35 -12.71
CA ASP A 43 -23.87 13.52 -11.67
C ASP A 43 -23.64 12.51 -10.52
N GLU A 44 -22.38 12.32 -10.10
CA GLU A 44 -22.07 11.49 -8.95
C GLU A 44 -22.49 12.23 -7.67
N PRO A 45 -23.21 11.58 -6.75
CA PRO A 45 -23.60 12.22 -5.50
C PRO A 45 -22.36 12.66 -4.75
N THR A 46 -22.33 13.90 -4.24
CA THR A 46 -21.18 14.48 -3.52
C THR A 46 -20.63 13.59 -2.38
N ALA A 47 -21.47 12.71 -1.82
CA ALA A 47 -21.07 11.70 -0.85
C ALA A 47 -20.10 10.64 -1.41
N THR A 48 -20.25 10.19 -2.67
CA THR A 48 -19.31 9.22 -3.26
C THR A 48 -17.95 9.84 -3.53
N VAL A 49 -17.89 11.10 -3.98
CA VAL A 49 -16.60 11.81 -4.19
C VAL A 49 -15.84 11.99 -2.86
N ALA A 50 -16.54 12.42 -1.80
CA ALA A 50 -15.95 12.55 -0.47
C ALA A 50 -15.51 11.18 0.07
N GLY A 51 -16.34 10.15 -0.09
CA GLY A 51 -16.03 8.78 0.31
C GLY A 51 -14.82 8.19 -0.44
N CYS A 52 -14.72 8.41 -1.75
CA CYS A 52 -13.55 8.03 -2.56
C CYS A 52 -12.27 8.71 -2.07
N THR A 53 -12.34 10.00 -1.72
CA THR A 53 -11.17 10.74 -1.20
C THR A 53 -10.71 10.20 0.15
N GLU A 54 -11.65 9.93 1.07
CA GLU A 54 -11.32 9.35 2.38
C GLU A 54 -10.76 7.93 2.25
N ALA A 55 -11.38 7.10 1.40
CA ALA A 55 -10.92 5.73 1.15
C ALA A 55 -9.51 5.70 0.53
N ALA A 56 -9.23 6.57 -0.44
CA ALA A 56 -7.91 6.72 -1.05
C ALA A 56 -6.81 7.15 -0.06
N GLY A 57 -7.18 7.84 1.02
CA GLY A 57 -6.25 8.29 2.05
C GLY A 57 -5.80 7.21 3.04
N ILE A 58 -6.47 6.05 3.08
CA ILE A 58 -6.22 5.01 4.09
C ILE A 58 -4.80 4.47 4.00
N ASP A 59 -4.30 4.17 2.79
CA ASP A 59 -2.96 3.60 2.61
C ASP A 59 -1.86 4.55 3.09
N ALA A 60 -2.06 5.86 2.95
CA ALA A 60 -1.14 6.86 3.51
C ALA A 60 -1.14 6.84 5.05
N VAL A 61 -2.31 6.62 5.68
CA VAL A 61 -2.40 6.45 7.13
C VAL A 61 -1.69 5.17 7.55
N VAL A 62 -1.96 4.05 6.89
CA VAL A 62 -1.30 2.75 7.14
C VAL A 62 0.22 2.92 7.05
N MET A 63 0.73 3.46 5.95
CA MET A 63 2.16 3.70 5.75
C MET A 63 2.77 4.58 6.85
N ALA A 64 2.10 5.67 7.24
CA ALA A 64 2.59 6.54 8.30
C ALA A 64 2.69 5.83 9.65
N GLN A 65 1.77 4.91 9.97
CA GLN A 65 1.81 4.15 11.22
C GLN A 65 2.80 2.98 11.19
N LEU A 66 3.10 2.44 10.01
CA LEU A 66 4.04 1.33 9.81
C LEU A 66 5.49 1.77 9.57
N ALA A 67 5.73 3.06 9.29
CA ALA A 67 7.08 3.62 9.16
C ALA A 67 7.89 3.60 10.48
N GLY A 68 7.26 3.30 11.61
CA GLY A 68 7.87 3.10 12.92
C GLY A 68 7.47 1.76 13.54
N GLU A 69 7.82 1.54 14.82
CA GLU A 69 7.23 0.42 15.56
C GLU A 69 5.71 0.64 15.69
N PRO A 70 4.87 -0.28 15.18
CA PRO A 70 3.43 -0.13 15.27
C PRO A 70 2.99 -0.07 16.74
N THR A 71 2.10 0.87 17.05
CA THR A 71 1.53 1.05 18.39
C THR A 71 0.03 0.79 18.35
N ASP A 72 -0.57 0.41 19.47
CA ASP A 72 -2.03 0.25 19.58
C ASP A 72 -2.76 1.53 19.16
N ASP A 73 -2.29 2.71 19.60
CA ASP A 73 -2.85 4.01 19.20
C ASP A 73 -2.72 4.26 17.69
N GLY A 74 -1.60 3.85 17.08
CA GLY A 74 -1.41 3.93 15.64
C GLY A 74 -2.35 3.01 14.88
N MET A 75 -2.52 1.76 15.33
CA MET A 75 -3.47 0.83 14.74
C MET A 75 -4.91 1.32 14.89
N LEU A 76 -5.28 1.92 16.03
CA LEU A 76 -6.58 2.56 16.21
C LEU A 76 -6.77 3.79 15.31
N ALA A 77 -5.70 4.51 14.96
CA ALA A 77 -5.76 5.57 13.95
C ALA A 77 -6.04 5.00 12.54
N VAL A 78 -5.48 3.83 12.20
CA VAL A 78 -5.82 3.12 10.96
C VAL A 78 -7.29 2.69 10.98
N ALA A 79 -7.77 2.09 12.07
CA ALA A 79 -9.18 1.72 12.21
C ALA A 79 -10.11 2.93 12.05
N ALA A 80 -9.74 4.07 12.65
CA ALA A 80 -10.50 5.32 12.52
C ALA A 80 -10.54 5.85 11.08
N ALA A 81 -9.46 5.70 10.30
CA ALA A 81 -9.45 6.08 8.89
C ALA A 81 -10.42 5.21 8.07
N TYR A 82 -10.42 3.89 8.28
CA TYR A 82 -11.38 2.98 7.68
C TYR A 82 -12.84 3.32 8.06
N ALA A 83 -13.10 3.58 9.35
CA ALA A 83 -14.44 3.95 9.81
C ALA A 83 -14.93 5.27 9.20
N ALA A 84 -14.05 6.27 9.10
CA ALA A 84 -14.37 7.55 8.47
C ALA A 84 -14.68 7.40 6.97
N ALA A 85 -13.95 6.54 6.26
CA ALA A 85 -14.26 6.20 4.87
C ALA A 85 -15.63 5.52 4.76
N GLY A 86 -15.96 4.58 5.64
CA GLY A 86 -17.28 3.95 5.70
C GLY A 86 -18.41 4.96 5.92
N ASP A 87 -18.25 5.86 6.89
CA ASP A 87 -19.22 6.93 7.16
C ASP A 87 -19.37 7.90 5.97
N ALA A 88 -18.27 8.24 5.28
CA ALA A 88 -18.28 9.14 4.13
C ALA A 88 -18.92 8.48 2.89
N LEU A 89 -18.74 7.17 2.73
CA LEU A 89 -19.38 6.35 1.70
C LEU A 89 -20.85 6.05 2.03
N HIS A 90 -21.36 6.46 3.18
CA HIS A 90 -22.75 6.26 3.57
C HIS A 90 -23.71 6.98 2.60
N GLY A 91 -24.43 6.20 1.80
CA GLY A 91 -25.28 6.68 0.69
C GLY A 91 -24.78 6.29 -0.70
N GLY A 92 -23.57 5.75 -0.80
CA GLY A 92 -23.05 5.00 -1.95
C GLY A 92 -23.38 3.51 -1.89
N PRO A 93 -22.66 2.65 -2.64
CA PRO A 93 -22.85 1.20 -2.60
C PRO A 93 -22.70 0.61 -1.19
N ALA A 94 -23.58 -0.33 -0.85
CA ALA A 94 -23.57 -1.00 0.46
C ALA A 94 -22.25 -1.70 0.74
N GLU A 95 -21.77 -2.42 -0.27
CA GLU A 95 -20.57 -3.24 -0.20
C GLU A 95 -19.31 -2.43 0.16
N ALA A 96 -19.17 -1.21 -0.35
CA ALA A 96 -18.00 -0.36 -0.08
C ALA A 96 -17.97 0.16 1.37
N HIS A 97 -19.08 0.70 1.88
CA HIS A 97 -19.09 1.20 3.26
C HIS A 97 -19.10 0.08 4.30
N ASP A 98 -19.77 -1.03 4.03
CA ASP A 98 -19.75 -2.21 4.88
C ASP A 98 -18.33 -2.81 4.95
N ALA A 99 -17.61 -2.87 3.83
CA ALA A 99 -16.22 -3.32 3.78
C ALA A 99 -15.30 -2.39 4.59
N ALA A 100 -15.45 -1.08 4.46
CA ALA A 100 -14.65 -0.12 5.24
C ALA A 100 -14.87 -0.29 6.75
N HIS A 101 -16.13 -0.40 7.21
CA HIS A 101 -16.41 -0.66 8.62
C HIS A 101 -15.93 -2.03 9.09
N ALA A 102 -16.04 -3.08 8.26
CA ALA A 102 -15.54 -4.41 8.61
C ALA A 102 -14.01 -4.42 8.81
N ALA A 103 -13.26 -3.69 7.97
CA ALA A 103 -11.82 -3.52 8.16
C ALA A 103 -11.49 -2.77 9.46
N ALA A 104 -12.22 -1.69 9.76
CA ALA A 104 -12.09 -0.95 11.02
C ALA A 104 -12.34 -1.83 12.25
N ASP A 105 -13.40 -2.64 12.22
CA ASP A 105 -13.76 -3.56 13.30
C ASP A 105 -12.69 -4.64 13.49
N ALA A 106 -12.16 -5.21 12.39
CA ALA A 106 -11.10 -6.20 12.44
C ALA A 106 -9.82 -5.63 13.08
N ILE A 107 -9.42 -4.42 12.72
CA ILE A 107 -8.26 -3.74 13.32
C ILE A 107 -8.50 -3.45 14.81
N THR A 108 -9.68 -2.96 15.16
CA THR A 108 -10.03 -2.66 16.57
C THR A 108 -9.96 -3.94 17.41
N GLN A 109 -10.56 -5.03 16.93
CA GLN A 109 -10.54 -6.32 17.60
C GLN A 109 -9.11 -6.86 17.75
N ALA A 110 -8.27 -6.72 16.72
CA ALA A 110 -6.88 -7.15 16.77
C ALA A 110 -6.05 -6.37 17.81
N VAL A 111 -6.33 -5.08 18.01
CA VAL A 111 -5.71 -4.29 19.08
C VAL A 111 -6.17 -4.81 20.45
N GLU A 112 -7.46 -5.05 20.64
CA GLU A 112 -8.00 -5.60 21.89
C GLU A 112 -7.44 -6.98 22.25
N ASP A 113 -7.22 -7.82 21.24
CA ASP A 113 -6.66 -9.16 21.37
C ASP A 113 -5.12 -9.16 21.50
N GLY A 114 -4.47 -8.00 21.34
CA GLY A 114 -3.01 -7.86 21.38
C GLY A 114 -2.30 -8.48 20.17
N ALA A 115 -3.01 -8.62 19.04
CA ALA A 115 -2.46 -9.11 17.77
C ALA A 115 -1.70 -8.00 17.01
N GLY A 116 -2.02 -6.72 17.25
CA GLY A 116 -1.31 -5.57 16.67
C GLY A 116 -1.25 -5.65 15.13
N PRO A 117 -0.06 -5.52 14.50
CA PRO A 117 0.08 -5.52 13.04
C PRO A 117 -0.21 -6.87 12.38
N ALA A 118 -0.37 -7.97 13.13
CA ALA A 118 -0.75 -9.26 12.55
C ALA A 118 -2.14 -9.24 11.88
N VAL A 119 -2.97 -8.21 12.16
CA VAL A 119 -4.26 -8.03 11.49
C VAL A 119 -4.17 -7.90 9.97
N PHE A 120 -3.05 -7.40 9.44
CA PHE A 120 -2.88 -7.28 7.98
C PHE A 120 -2.81 -8.63 7.27
N GLU A 121 -2.59 -9.72 8.01
CA GLU A 121 -2.64 -11.11 7.53
C GLU A 121 -3.98 -11.80 7.86
N ASP A 122 -4.85 -11.16 8.63
CA ASP A 122 -6.13 -11.73 9.04
C ASP A 122 -7.09 -11.81 7.83
N PRO A 123 -7.70 -12.98 7.55
CA PRO A 123 -8.57 -13.13 6.39
C PRO A 123 -9.77 -12.17 6.35
N ALA A 124 -10.32 -11.78 7.51
CA ALA A 124 -11.45 -10.86 7.56
C ALA A 124 -11.01 -9.44 7.18
N TYR A 125 -9.87 -8.99 7.71
CA TYR A 125 -9.28 -7.71 7.29
C TYR A 125 -8.92 -7.73 5.80
N VAL A 126 -8.20 -8.75 5.34
CA VAL A 126 -7.76 -8.86 3.93
C VAL A 126 -8.96 -8.82 2.98
N GLN A 127 -10.03 -9.57 3.29
CA GLN A 127 -11.25 -9.55 2.49
C GLN A 127 -11.90 -8.17 2.45
N ALA A 128 -12.03 -7.52 3.61
CA ALA A 128 -12.65 -6.21 3.73
C ALA A 128 -11.84 -5.11 3.01
N ALA A 129 -10.52 -5.07 3.24
CA ALA A 129 -9.62 -4.14 2.56
C ALA A 129 -9.60 -4.36 1.04
N THR A 130 -9.64 -5.62 0.58
CA THR A 130 -9.70 -5.95 -0.85
C THR A 130 -11.00 -5.45 -1.49
N ALA A 131 -12.15 -5.66 -0.82
CA ALA A 131 -13.45 -5.20 -1.33
C ALA A 131 -13.52 -3.66 -1.41
N LEU A 132 -12.97 -2.95 -0.40
CA LEU A 132 -12.87 -1.50 -0.45
C LEU A 132 -11.92 -1.03 -1.57
N GLY A 133 -10.76 -1.66 -1.71
CA GLY A 133 -9.79 -1.35 -2.76
C GLY A 133 -10.34 -1.59 -4.17
N GLU A 134 -11.13 -2.65 -4.36
CA GLU A 134 -11.83 -2.93 -5.63
C GLU A 134 -12.82 -1.81 -5.97
N PHE A 135 -13.65 -1.39 -5.01
CA PHE A 135 -14.53 -0.24 -5.19
C PHE A 135 -13.74 1.03 -5.55
N VAL A 136 -12.65 1.32 -4.84
CA VAL A 136 -11.82 2.51 -5.12
C VAL A 136 -11.20 2.44 -6.53
N PHE A 137 -10.83 1.24 -6.99
CA PHE A 137 -10.25 1.04 -8.32
C PHE A 137 -11.26 1.14 -9.46
N GLU A 138 -12.47 0.61 -9.28
CA GLU A 138 -13.49 0.49 -10.34
C GLU A 138 -14.46 1.68 -10.40
N ASP A 139 -14.80 2.26 -9.25
CA ASP A 139 -15.89 3.23 -9.13
C ASP A 139 -15.42 4.66 -8.80
N CYS A 140 -14.19 4.87 -8.34
CA CYS A 140 -13.65 6.22 -8.09
C CYS A 140 -12.91 6.79 -9.30
N ASP A 141 -13.03 8.10 -9.52
CA ASP A 141 -12.41 8.83 -10.64
C ASP A 141 -10.92 9.15 -10.38
N PHE A 142 -10.10 8.12 -10.22
CA PHE A 142 -8.65 8.19 -10.04
C PHE A 142 -7.89 7.53 -11.21
N GLU A 143 -6.57 7.72 -11.28
CA GLU A 143 -5.73 7.02 -12.25
C GLU A 143 -5.60 5.53 -11.86
N SER A 144 -6.27 4.64 -12.60
CA SER A 144 -6.28 3.20 -12.31
C SER A 144 -5.18 2.44 -13.06
N LEU A 145 -4.27 1.81 -12.31
CA LEU A 145 -3.14 1.03 -12.83
C LEU A 145 -3.35 -0.46 -12.62
N ALA A 146 -3.78 -1.18 -13.68
CA ALA A 146 -3.91 -2.63 -13.67
C ALA A 146 -2.55 -3.30 -13.91
N VAL A 147 -1.98 -3.87 -12.85
CA VAL A 147 -0.65 -4.49 -12.86
C VAL A 147 -0.77 -6.00 -12.65
N THR A 148 -0.05 -6.77 -13.46
CA THR A 148 0.10 -8.22 -13.24
C THR A 148 1.50 -8.52 -12.74
N ALA A 149 1.60 -9.18 -11.58
CA ALA A 149 2.83 -9.84 -11.17
C ALA A 149 2.89 -11.25 -11.77
N GLN A 150 3.99 -11.56 -12.43
CA GLN A 150 4.28 -12.89 -12.95
C GLN A 150 5.79 -13.12 -12.88
N ASP A 151 6.18 -14.26 -12.30
CA ASP A 151 7.58 -14.60 -12.04
C ASP A 151 8.32 -13.50 -11.26
N PHE A 152 9.29 -12.81 -11.85
CA PHE A 152 9.98 -11.66 -11.24
C PHE A 152 9.76 -10.38 -12.04
N GLU A 153 8.53 -10.16 -12.52
CA GLU A 153 8.19 -9.06 -13.40
C GLU A 153 6.85 -8.39 -13.06
N PHE A 154 6.78 -7.06 -13.22
CA PHE A 154 5.54 -6.30 -13.26
C PHE A 154 5.13 -6.01 -14.70
N LEU A 155 3.94 -6.45 -15.09
CA LEU A 155 3.36 -6.23 -16.41
C LEU A 155 2.21 -5.23 -16.32
N GLY A 156 2.03 -4.38 -17.33
CA GLY A 156 0.91 -3.42 -17.41
C GLY A 156 1.18 -2.04 -16.82
N LEU A 157 2.30 -1.84 -16.13
CA LEU A 157 2.76 -0.50 -15.72
C LEU A 157 3.24 0.30 -16.95
N PRO A 158 2.70 1.50 -17.20
CA PRO A 158 3.23 2.42 -18.21
C PRO A 158 4.53 3.08 -17.74
N ASP A 159 5.29 3.64 -18.68
CA ASP A 159 6.53 4.38 -18.36
C ASP A 159 6.24 5.79 -17.78
N GLU A 160 5.06 6.35 -18.06
CA GLU A 160 4.65 7.70 -17.65
C GLU A 160 3.14 7.72 -17.31
N ILE A 161 2.79 8.42 -16.23
CA ILE A 161 1.42 8.74 -15.83
C ILE A 161 1.29 10.23 -15.44
N ALA A 162 0.06 10.72 -15.32
CA ALA A 162 -0.20 12.06 -14.78
C ALA A 162 -0.01 12.10 -13.26
N ALA A 163 0.36 13.26 -12.72
CA ALA A 163 0.34 13.52 -11.29
C ALA A 163 -1.08 13.50 -10.69
N GLY A 164 -1.18 13.07 -9.43
CA GLY A 164 -2.41 12.95 -8.66
C GLY A 164 -2.52 11.60 -7.95
N THR A 165 -3.73 11.28 -7.50
CA THR A 165 -4.05 10.01 -6.86
C THR A 165 -4.12 8.90 -7.91
N ALA A 166 -3.34 7.84 -7.70
CA ALA A 166 -3.37 6.62 -8.49
C ALA A 166 -3.75 5.42 -7.62
N VAL A 167 -4.51 4.50 -8.21
CA VAL A 167 -4.94 3.24 -7.57
C VAL A 167 -4.36 2.09 -8.37
N VAL A 168 -3.47 1.33 -7.74
CA VAL A 168 -2.84 0.16 -8.31
C VAL A 168 -3.63 -1.08 -7.93
N GLN A 169 -4.07 -1.85 -8.92
CA GLN A 169 -4.51 -3.23 -8.72
C GLN A 169 -3.35 -4.15 -9.08
N LEU A 170 -2.83 -4.91 -8.12
CA LEU A 170 -1.86 -5.96 -8.37
C LEU A 170 -2.57 -7.30 -8.47
N THR A 171 -2.52 -7.96 -9.63
CA THR A 171 -2.97 -9.35 -9.80
C THR A 171 -1.77 -10.28 -9.85
N ASN A 172 -1.71 -11.27 -8.96
CA ASN A 172 -0.63 -12.25 -8.96
C ASN A 172 -0.98 -13.49 -9.79
N LYS A 173 -0.27 -13.67 -10.91
CA LYS A 173 -0.36 -14.85 -11.79
C LYS A 173 0.93 -15.68 -11.77
N GLY A 174 1.85 -15.38 -10.86
CA GLY A 174 3.09 -16.12 -10.64
C GLY A 174 2.94 -17.22 -9.59
N GLU A 175 4.06 -17.85 -9.25
CA GLU A 175 4.15 -18.88 -8.21
C GLU A 175 4.66 -18.34 -6.87
N ASN A 176 5.23 -17.13 -6.84
CA ASN A 176 5.73 -16.48 -5.63
C ASN A 176 4.71 -15.44 -5.12
N PRO A 177 4.70 -15.14 -3.81
CA PRO A 177 3.99 -13.98 -3.30
C PRO A 177 4.66 -12.68 -3.79
N HIS A 178 3.86 -11.66 -4.08
CA HIS A 178 4.34 -10.39 -4.59
C HIS A 178 3.76 -9.20 -3.84
N VAL A 179 4.55 -8.14 -3.76
CA VAL A 179 4.15 -6.83 -3.24
C VAL A 179 4.56 -5.76 -4.23
N ILE A 180 3.78 -4.69 -4.31
CA ILE A 180 4.21 -3.42 -4.91
C ILE A 180 4.62 -2.46 -3.79
N GLU A 181 5.83 -1.95 -3.92
CA GLU A 181 6.36 -0.80 -3.19
C GLU A 181 6.72 0.28 -4.21
N ILE A 182 6.43 1.53 -3.88
CA ILE A 182 6.68 2.69 -4.73
C ILE A 182 7.54 3.65 -3.93
N SER A 183 8.70 3.98 -4.48
CA SER A 183 9.62 4.96 -3.91
C SER A 183 9.90 6.07 -4.91
N ARG A 184 9.94 7.31 -4.42
CA ARG A 184 10.42 8.45 -5.21
C ARG A 184 11.95 8.41 -5.27
N ILE A 185 12.52 8.79 -6.40
CA ILE A 185 13.95 9.05 -6.57
C ILE A 185 14.16 10.57 -6.61
N PRO A 186 14.64 11.21 -5.52
CA PRO A 186 14.74 12.67 -5.44
C PRO A 186 15.81 13.25 -6.38
N ASP A 187 16.93 12.55 -6.57
CA ASP A 187 18.01 12.94 -7.47
C ASP A 187 17.94 12.18 -8.79
N ALA A 188 17.74 12.92 -9.89
CA ALA A 188 17.69 12.35 -11.24
C ALA A 188 19.01 11.66 -11.67
N ALA A 189 20.13 11.94 -10.99
CA ALA A 189 21.42 11.29 -11.25
C ALA A 189 21.55 9.90 -10.58
N THR A 190 20.67 9.55 -9.64
CA THR A 190 20.69 8.25 -8.95
C THR A 190 20.43 7.12 -9.95
N ALA A 191 21.37 6.18 -10.04
CA ALA A 191 21.18 4.96 -10.83
C ALA A 191 20.26 4.00 -10.06
N VAL A 192 19.34 3.34 -10.76
CA VAL A 192 18.42 2.36 -10.13
C VAL A 192 19.19 1.18 -9.58
N GLU A 193 20.27 0.79 -10.25
CA GLU A 193 21.12 -0.31 -9.85
C GLU A 193 21.77 -0.06 -8.48
N ASP A 194 22.10 1.20 -8.16
CA ASP A 194 22.63 1.56 -6.83
C ASP A 194 21.57 1.39 -5.74
N VAL A 195 20.30 1.69 -6.06
CA VAL A 195 19.16 1.48 -5.16
C VAL A 195 18.90 0.00 -4.93
N ILE A 196 18.87 -0.80 -5.99
CA ILE A 196 18.57 -2.24 -5.91
C ILE A 196 19.72 -3.03 -5.25
N ALA A 197 20.97 -2.59 -5.40
CA ALA A 197 22.12 -3.26 -4.80
C ALA A 197 22.11 -3.23 -3.27
N ASP A 198 21.65 -2.12 -2.68
CA ASP A 198 21.50 -1.97 -1.23
C ASP A 198 20.32 -1.04 -0.88
N PRO A 199 19.08 -1.55 -0.89
CA PRO A 199 17.89 -0.73 -0.65
C PRO A 199 17.90 -0.05 0.72
N GLY A 200 18.45 -0.71 1.74
CA GLY A 200 18.56 -0.15 3.10
C GLY A 200 19.49 1.06 3.13
N ALA A 201 20.68 0.95 2.55
CA ALA A 201 21.60 2.08 2.44
C ALA A 201 21.07 3.17 1.51
N ALA A 202 20.33 2.81 0.45
CA ALA A 202 19.70 3.76 -0.45
C ALA A 202 18.63 4.61 0.26
N MET A 203 17.80 3.99 1.10
CA MET A 203 16.84 4.71 1.95
C MET A 203 17.55 5.56 3.00
N GLU A 204 18.51 5.00 3.76
CA GLU A 204 19.24 5.74 4.80
C GLU A 204 20.04 6.94 4.21
N GLY A 205 20.60 6.75 3.02
CA GLY A 205 21.34 7.77 2.28
C GLY A 205 20.48 8.77 1.52
N GLY A 206 19.15 8.60 1.50
CA GLY A 206 18.22 9.50 0.82
C GLY A 206 18.24 9.41 -0.71
N LEU A 207 18.73 8.29 -1.26
CA LEU A 207 18.65 8.02 -2.70
C LEU A 207 17.22 7.72 -3.15
N ILE A 208 16.41 7.18 -2.23
CA ILE A 208 14.98 6.95 -2.40
C ILE A 208 14.19 7.38 -1.16
N GLU A 209 12.92 7.72 -1.39
CA GLU A 209 11.90 7.99 -0.37
C GLU A 209 10.72 7.06 -0.64
N MET A 210 10.42 6.14 0.28
CA MET A 210 9.26 5.26 0.15
C MET A 210 7.98 6.09 0.31
N VAL A 211 7.12 6.08 -0.72
CA VAL A 211 5.88 6.87 -0.74
C VAL A 211 4.64 6.02 -0.52
N ALA A 212 4.69 4.75 -0.92
CA ALA A 212 3.59 3.80 -0.76
C ALA A 212 4.11 2.36 -0.83
N GLY A 213 3.38 1.43 -0.23
CA GLY A 213 3.65 0.01 -0.32
C GLY A 213 2.56 -0.80 0.37
N GLY A 214 2.46 -2.08 0.04
CA GLY A 214 1.61 -3.00 0.81
C GLY A 214 0.53 -3.73 0.03
N ALA A 215 0.40 -3.55 -1.30
CA ALA A 215 -0.41 -4.44 -2.14
C ALA A 215 0.21 -5.83 -2.22
N PHE A 216 0.19 -6.57 -1.12
CA PHE A 216 0.68 -7.95 -1.02
C PHE A 216 -0.34 -8.92 -1.63
N THR A 217 0.17 -9.92 -2.33
CA THR A 217 -0.65 -10.89 -3.06
C THR A 217 -0.02 -12.27 -3.04
N GLU A 218 -0.79 -13.25 -2.59
CA GLU A 218 -0.47 -14.67 -2.77
C GLU A 218 -0.73 -15.10 -4.23
N PRO A 219 -0.17 -16.23 -4.68
CA PRO A 219 -0.47 -16.77 -6.00
C PRO A 219 -1.98 -16.90 -6.25
N GLY A 220 -2.46 -16.26 -7.33
CA GLY A 220 -3.87 -16.30 -7.73
C GLY A 220 -4.78 -15.30 -7.03
N THR A 221 -4.24 -14.42 -6.17
CA THR A 221 -5.02 -13.33 -5.54
C THR A 221 -4.73 -11.99 -6.20
N GLN A 222 -5.48 -10.97 -5.79
CA GLN A 222 -5.23 -9.58 -6.13
C GLN A 222 -5.23 -8.72 -4.86
N GLY A 223 -4.57 -7.57 -4.94
CA GLY A 223 -4.48 -6.59 -3.87
C GLY A 223 -4.47 -5.19 -4.47
N TYR A 224 -4.70 -4.19 -3.61
CA TYR A 224 -4.83 -2.80 -4.02
C TYR A 224 -3.90 -1.91 -3.22
N LEU A 225 -3.44 -0.83 -3.86
CA LEU A 225 -2.65 0.22 -3.22
C LEU A 225 -3.04 1.57 -3.83
N THR A 226 -3.41 2.51 -2.97
CA THR A 226 -3.65 3.90 -3.35
C THR A 226 -2.44 4.75 -2.98
N VAL A 227 -2.05 5.64 -3.88
CA VAL A 227 -0.89 6.52 -3.68
C VAL A 227 -1.13 7.89 -4.30
N GLU A 228 -0.73 8.94 -3.58
CA GLU A 228 -0.67 10.30 -4.11
C GLU A 228 0.71 10.55 -4.74
N LEU A 229 0.75 10.84 -6.04
CA LEU A 229 1.97 10.99 -6.82
C LEU A 229 2.14 12.43 -7.31
N THR A 230 3.24 13.05 -6.89
CA THR A 230 3.66 14.36 -7.40
C THR A 230 4.56 14.20 -8.62
N PRO A 231 4.72 15.22 -9.49
CA PRO A 231 5.65 15.14 -10.60
C PRO A 231 7.08 14.72 -10.18
N GLY A 232 7.67 13.77 -10.90
CA GLY A 232 8.98 13.23 -10.58
C GLY A 232 9.26 11.84 -11.15
N ARG A 233 10.38 11.26 -10.69
CA ARG A 233 10.81 9.92 -11.04
C ARG A 233 10.60 8.99 -9.87
N TYR A 234 10.08 7.80 -10.15
CA TYR A 234 9.73 6.78 -9.17
C TYR A 234 10.31 5.42 -9.56
N LEU A 235 10.54 4.61 -8.55
CA LEU A 235 10.91 3.21 -8.67
C LEU A 235 9.81 2.37 -8.02
N VAL A 236 9.25 1.47 -8.81
CA VAL A 236 8.31 0.44 -8.36
C VAL A 236 9.11 -0.85 -8.17
N THR A 237 9.04 -1.46 -6.99
CA THR A 237 9.83 -2.64 -6.65
C THR A 237 9.01 -3.71 -5.95
N CYS A 238 9.48 -4.96 -6.03
CA CYS A 238 9.08 -6.03 -5.12
C CYS A 238 10.27 -6.40 -4.22
N MET A 239 10.21 -6.04 -2.92
CA MET A 239 11.26 -6.38 -1.95
C MET A 239 11.04 -7.71 -1.25
N MET A 240 9.97 -8.45 -1.60
CA MET A 240 9.73 -9.79 -1.06
C MET A 240 10.92 -10.70 -1.34
N PRO A 241 11.43 -11.41 -0.32
CA PRO A 241 12.49 -12.38 -0.51
C PRO A 241 11.96 -13.68 -1.13
N ASP A 242 12.77 -14.30 -1.98
CA ASP A 242 12.57 -15.68 -2.40
C ASP A 242 12.96 -16.69 -1.30
N SER A 243 12.87 -17.99 -1.61
CA SER A 243 13.24 -19.07 -0.67
C SER A 243 14.72 -19.09 -0.25
N GLU A 244 15.59 -18.37 -0.97
CA GLU A 244 17.02 -18.21 -0.68
C GLU A 244 17.31 -16.86 0.03
N ASN A 245 16.28 -16.09 0.38
CA ASN A 245 16.32 -14.73 0.95
C ASN A 245 16.88 -13.66 0.00
N VAL A 246 16.75 -13.85 -1.31
CA VAL A 246 17.10 -12.84 -2.31
C VAL A 246 15.84 -12.02 -2.65
N PRO A 247 15.83 -10.69 -2.48
CA PRO A 247 14.70 -9.85 -2.86
C PRO A 247 14.37 -10.00 -4.35
N HIS A 248 13.08 -10.05 -4.69
CA HIS A 248 12.63 -10.20 -6.08
C HIS A 248 13.17 -9.11 -7.01
N ALA A 249 13.36 -7.87 -6.55
CA ALA A 249 13.96 -6.84 -7.40
C ALA A 249 15.42 -7.12 -7.78
N MET A 250 16.17 -7.89 -6.99
CA MET A 250 17.52 -8.35 -7.38
C MET A 250 17.47 -9.39 -8.51
N HIS A 251 16.32 -10.04 -8.73
CA HIS A 251 16.06 -10.85 -9.92
C HIS A 251 15.53 -10.02 -11.10
N GLY A 252 15.37 -8.71 -10.94
CA GLY A 252 14.90 -7.79 -11.98
C GLY A 252 13.45 -7.31 -11.79
N MET A 253 12.78 -7.65 -10.68
CA MET A 253 11.41 -7.24 -10.40
C MET A 253 11.30 -5.78 -9.94
N TYR A 254 11.59 -4.86 -10.87
CA TYR A 254 11.39 -3.44 -10.71
C TYR A 254 10.95 -2.77 -12.01
N ARG A 255 10.40 -1.56 -11.89
CA ARG A 255 10.04 -0.66 -12.98
C ARG A 255 10.36 0.78 -12.59
N GLU A 256 10.84 1.56 -13.55
CA GLU A 256 10.85 3.01 -13.42
C GLU A 256 9.50 3.56 -13.87
N LEU A 257 9.04 4.61 -13.18
CA LEU A 257 7.81 5.31 -13.50
C LEU A 257 8.07 6.82 -13.48
N THR A 258 7.66 7.51 -14.54
CA THR A 258 7.65 8.97 -14.59
C THR A 258 6.25 9.47 -14.24
N VAL A 259 6.18 10.52 -13.42
CA VAL A 259 4.94 11.23 -13.11
C VAL A 259 5.08 12.65 -13.64
N ALA A 260 4.16 13.07 -14.51
CA ALA A 260 4.21 14.34 -15.24
C ALA A 260 3.13 15.35 -14.82
#